data_AF-U1ZUI0-F1
#
_entry.id   AF-U1ZUI0-F1
#
_cell.length_a   1.000
_cell.length_b   1.000
_cell.length_c   1.000
_cell.angle_alpha   90.00
_cell.angle_beta   90.00
_cell.angle_gamma   90.00
#
_symmetry.space_group_name_H-M   'P 1'
#
loop_
_entity.id
_entity.type
_entity.pdbx_description
1 polymer ?
#
loop_
_entity_poly.entity_id
_entity_poly.type
_entity_poly.pdbx_seq_one_letter_code
_entity_poly.pdbx_strand_id
1 'polypeptide(L)'
;MYNDGSVEELSPEEFGDNIRIAFEKLCHDVWEVFPRPHEPMFTERARELDKLSVLDRIKDLGLSRAQRAELNSYMALYGGETTDKFGLAGMLKLFACGGWNYNAFADTETHYRIEGGTIGLIKAMLADSGAEVRVGVPVTTVEQISGGVRIKTDDGEIITAGTVIMTVPLNTYRQIEFTPALSKGKQRFIEEGQLSKGAKLYVHVKQNLGRVFAFADEEQPLNWVQTHDYSDELGTILSITIARKETIDVNDVEVVTREVQKMFPGVEVLGTAAYDWTADPFSLGAWAAYGVGQLSRLEDLQHPEGRILFAGAETSNGWHANIDGAVESGLRAGREAKKLLG
;
A
#
# COMPACT_ATOMS: atom_id res chain seq x y z
N MET A 1 2.85 -0.93 -21.64
CA MET A 1 4.30 -0.84 -21.92
C MET A 1 4.98 -2.06 -21.34
N TYR A 2 5.76 -2.76 -22.15
CA TYR A 2 6.50 -3.96 -21.73
C TYR A 2 7.85 -3.60 -21.08
N ASN A 3 8.52 -4.56 -20.44
CA ASN A 3 9.83 -4.34 -19.82
C ASN A 3 10.89 -3.79 -20.79
N ASP A 4 10.82 -4.14 -22.08
CA ASP A 4 11.72 -3.61 -23.11
C ASP A 4 11.45 -2.14 -23.51
N GLY A 5 10.44 -1.51 -22.89
CA GLY A 5 10.02 -0.13 -23.14
C GLY A 5 9.09 0.02 -24.35
N SER A 6 8.76 -1.06 -25.06
CA SER A 6 7.81 -1.00 -26.17
C SER A 6 6.39 -0.71 -25.65
N VAL A 7 5.69 0.18 -26.34
CA VAL A 7 4.30 0.57 -26.07
C VAL A 7 3.42 -0.06 -27.13
N GLU A 8 2.37 -0.73 -26.70
CA GLU A 8 1.33 -1.31 -27.54
C GLU A 8 0.00 -0.68 -27.13
N GLU A 9 -0.74 -0.19 -28.12
CA GLU A 9 -2.08 0.35 -27.93
C GLU A 9 -3.10 -0.76 -28.20
N LEU A 10 -3.95 -1.03 -27.22
CA LEU A 10 -5.02 -2.02 -27.30
C LEU A 10 -6.37 -1.31 -27.31
N SER A 11 -7.37 -1.94 -27.90
CA SER A 11 -8.75 -1.46 -27.71
C SER A 11 -9.12 -1.56 -26.22
N PRO A 12 -9.92 -0.62 -25.66
CA PRO A 12 -10.30 -0.68 -24.24
C PRO A 12 -11.02 -1.98 -23.85
N GLU A 13 -11.78 -2.58 -24.76
CA GLU A 13 -12.46 -3.86 -24.55
C GLU A 13 -11.45 -5.01 -24.43
N GLU A 14 -10.51 -5.12 -25.37
CA GLU A 14 -9.46 -6.14 -25.34
C GLU A 14 -8.56 -6.00 -24.11
N PHE A 15 -8.19 -4.77 -23.75
CA PHE A 15 -7.42 -4.49 -22.55
C PHE A 15 -8.15 -4.96 -21.29
N GLY A 16 -9.45 -4.62 -21.18
CA GLY A 16 -10.29 -5.03 -20.06
C GLY A 16 -10.46 -6.55 -19.95
N ASP A 17 -10.66 -7.22 -21.08
CA ASP A 17 -10.79 -8.68 -21.12
C ASP A 17 -9.49 -9.39 -20.74
N ASN A 18 -8.34 -8.91 -21.23
CA ASN A 18 -7.04 -9.49 -20.92
C ASN A 18 -6.73 -9.44 -19.42
N ILE A 19 -6.86 -8.27 -18.80
CA ILE A 19 -6.57 -8.13 -17.37
C ILE A 19 -7.56 -8.93 -16.52
N ARG A 20 -8.85 -8.95 -16.88
CA ARG A 20 -9.87 -9.75 -16.21
C ARG A 20 -9.53 -11.24 -16.26
N ILE A 21 -9.23 -11.79 -17.44
CA ILE A 21 -8.85 -13.21 -17.61
C ILE A 21 -7.62 -13.54 -16.78
N ALA A 22 -6.59 -12.69 -16.83
CA ALA A 22 -5.34 -12.91 -16.11
C ALA A 22 -5.55 -12.88 -14.59
N PHE A 23 -6.33 -11.93 -14.09
CA PHE A 23 -6.62 -11.77 -12.68
C PHE A 23 -7.50 -12.90 -12.13
N GLU A 24 -8.57 -13.28 -12.83
CA GLU A 24 -9.41 -14.42 -12.43
C GLU A 24 -8.60 -15.73 -12.38
N LYS A 25 -7.64 -15.92 -13.30
CA LYS A 25 -6.68 -17.04 -13.25
C LYS A 25 -5.74 -16.95 -12.05
N LEU A 26 -5.20 -15.77 -11.72
CA LEU A 26 -4.37 -15.58 -10.53
C LEU A 26 -5.13 -15.96 -9.26
N CYS A 27 -6.41 -15.62 -9.19
CA CYS A 27 -7.25 -15.77 -8.01
C CYS A 27 -8.17 -16.99 -8.02
N HIS A 28 -7.97 -17.96 -8.92
CA HIS A 28 -8.92 -19.06 -9.16
C HIS A 28 -9.30 -19.90 -7.93
N ASP A 29 -8.38 -20.06 -6.96
CA ASP A 29 -8.56 -20.87 -5.75
C ASP A 29 -8.98 -20.04 -4.52
N VAL A 30 -9.24 -18.73 -4.69
CA VAL A 30 -9.37 -17.79 -3.56
C VAL A 30 -10.42 -18.20 -2.53
N TRP A 31 -11.53 -18.79 -2.95
CA TRP A 31 -12.64 -19.12 -2.06
C TRP A 31 -12.28 -20.29 -1.13
N GLU A 32 -11.49 -21.25 -1.63
CA GLU A 32 -10.97 -22.37 -0.85
C GLU A 32 -9.86 -21.91 0.11
N VAL A 33 -9.01 -20.98 -0.33
CA VAL A 33 -7.90 -20.47 0.46
C VAL A 33 -8.39 -19.52 1.57
N PHE A 34 -9.26 -18.57 1.23
CA PHE A 34 -9.77 -17.53 2.11
C PHE A 34 -11.30 -17.51 2.17
N PRO A 35 -11.96 -18.55 2.71
CA PRO A 35 -13.41 -18.51 2.97
C PRO A 35 -13.77 -17.47 4.05
N ARG A 36 -12.77 -17.01 4.82
CA ARG A 36 -12.88 -16.00 5.87
C ARG A 36 -11.74 -14.99 5.75
N PRO A 37 -11.84 -13.99 4.87
CA PRO A 37 -10.71 -13.10 4.57
C PRO A 37 -10.22 -12.26 5.77
N HIS A 38 -11.07 -12.02 6.77
CA HIS A 38 -10.69 -11.35 8.02
C HIS A 38 -10.10 -12.31 9.09
N GLU A 39 -9.92 -13.59 8.75
CA GLU A 39 -9.17 -14.59 9.51
C GLU A 39 -8.10 -15.20 8.57
N PRO A 40 -7.04 -14.45 8.20
CA PRO A 40 -6.19 -14.79 7.05
C PRO A 40 -5.54 -16.17 7.12
N MET A 41 -5.25 -16.67 8.34
CA MET A 41 -4.62 -17.98 8.53
C MET A 41 -5.61 -19.07 8.98
N PHE A 42 -6.88 -18.93 8.61
CA PHE A 42 -7.95 -19.89 8.92
C PHE A 42 -7.73 -21.25 8.25
N THR A 43 -7.20 -21.28 7.02
CA THR A 43 -6.94 -22.53 6.29
C THR A 43 -5.45 -22.87 6.27
N GLU A 44 -5.11 -24.16 6.27
CA GLU A 44 -3.73 -24.60 6.07
C GLU A 44 -3.21 -24.19 4.68
N ARG A 45 -4.10 -24.19 3.69
CA ARG A 45 -3.75 -23.77 2.33
C ARG A 45 -3.26 -22.33 2.27
N ALA A 46 -3.83 -21.42 3.06
CA ALA A 46 -3.32 -20.04 3.17
C ALA A 46 -1.89 -19.99 3.70
N ARG A 47 -1.54 -20.83 4.69
CA ARG A 47 -0.16 -20.95 5.23
C ARG A 47 0.81 -21.53 4.22
N GLU A 48 0.37 -22.50 3.42
CA GLU A 48 1.19 -23.06 2.33
C GLU A 48 1.47 -22.03 1.24
N LEU A 49 0.44 -21.28 0.81
CA LEU A 49 0.56 -20.26 -0.22
C LEU A 49 1.36 -19.04 0.23
N ASP A 50 1.45 -18.77 1.53
CA ASP A 50 2.32 -17.71 2.05
C ASP A 50 3.82 -18.01 1.83
N LYS A 51 4.18 -19.22 1.39
CA LYS A 51 5.55 -19.58 0.98
C LYS A 51 5.86 -19.23 -0.48
N LEU A 52 4.88 -18.75 -1.23
CA LEU A 52 5.01 -18.44 -2.66
C LEU A 52 4.95 -16.93 -2.89
N SER A 53 5.72 -16.48 -3.88
CA SER A 53 5.55 -15.16 -4.45
C SER A 53 4.39 -15.12 -5.44
N VAL A 54 3.93 -13.92 -5.78
CA VAL A 54 2.98 -13.72 -6.88
C VAL A 54 3.57 -14.19 -8.21
N LEU A 55 4.87 -13.93 -8.45
CA LEU A 55 5.53 -14.36 -9.67
C LEU A 55 5.54 -15.89 -9.83
N ASP A 56 5.71 -16.63 -8.74
CA ASP A 56 5.66 -18.10 -8.77
C ASP A 56 4.33 -18.59 -9.33
N ARG A 57 3.21 -17.97 -8.92
CA ARG A 57 1.90 -18.28 -9.49
C ARG A 57 1.78 -17.82 -10.94
N ILE A 58 2.20 -16.60 -11.28
CA ILE A 58 2.08 -16.05 -12.64
C ILE A 58 2.74 -16.98 -13.68
N LYS A 59 3.89 -17.58 -13.36
CA LYS A 59 4.61 -18.51 -14.26
C LYS A 59 3.76 -19.69 -14.71
N ASP A 60 2.83 -20.16 -13.89
CA ASP A 60 2.07 -21.39 -14.13
C ASP A 60 0.69 -21.16 -14.79
N LEU A 61 0.29 -19.90 -15.04
CA LEU A 61 -1.06 -19.56 -15.53
C LEU A 61 -1.28 -19.68 -17.04
N GLY A 62 -0.22 -19.90 -17.81
CA GLY A 62 -0.28 -19.99 -19.28
C GLY A 62 -0.89 -18.73 -19.93
N LEU A 63 -0.47 -17.55 -19.48
CA LEU A 63 -0.96 -16.26 -19.97
C LEU A 63 -0.30 -15.88 -21.31
N SER A 64 -1.02 -15.12 -22.14
CA SER A 64 -0.41 -14.47 -23.30
C SER A 64 0.63 -13.42 -22.88
N ARG A 65 1.41 -12.90 -23.83
CA ARG A 65 2.39 -11.83 -23.55
C ARG A 65 1.71 -10.60 -22.93
N ALA A 66 0.61 -10.13 -23.52
CA ALA A 66 -0.15 -8.97 -23.03
C ALA A 66 -0.74 -9.24 -21.64
N GLN A 67 -1.46 -10.35 -21.46
CA GLN A 67 -2.05 -10.75 -20.18
C GLN A 67 -1.02 -10.85 -19.06
N ARG A 68 0.16 -11.42 -19.34
CA ARG A 68 1.24 -11.52 -18.37
C ARG A 68 1.79 -10.15 -18.01
N ALA A 69 2.01 -9.27 -18.98
CA ALA A 69 2.54 -7.93 -18.74
C ALA A 69 1.54 -7.07 -17.95
N GLU A 70 0.25 -7.08 -18.32
CA GLU A 70 -0.81 -6.36 -17.60
C GLU A 70 -0.91 -6.85 -16.15
N LEU A 71 -0.98 -8.18 -15.94
CA LEU A 71 -1.05 -8.74 -14.59
C LEU A 71 0.22 -8.45 -13.79
N ASN A 72 1.41 -8.61 -14.38
CA ASN A 72 2.66 -8.36 -13.66
C ASN A 72 2.80 -6.88 -13.28
N SER A 73 2.46 -5.96 -14.17
CA SER A 73 2.43 -4.51 -13.89
C SER A 73 1.53 -4.20 -12.70
N TYR A 74 0.32 -4.79 -12.70
CA TYR A 74 -0.66 -4.57 -11.65
C TYR A 74 -0.22 -5.16 -10.30
N MET A 75 0.40 -6.34 -10.32
CA MET A 75 0.93 -6.98 -9.12
C MET A 75 2.18 -6.28 -8.59
N ALA A 76 3.04 -5.75 -9.46
CA ALA A 76 4.17 -4.93 -9.07
C ALA A 76 3.69 -3.63 -8.41
N LEU A 77 2.59 -3.05 -8.90
CA LEU A 77 1.93 -1.93 -8.24
C LEU A 77 1.43 -2.30 -6.85
N TYR A 78 0.67 -3.39 -6.68
CA TYR A 78 0.24 -3.82 -5.35
C TYR A 78 1.40 -4.13 -4.40
N GLY A 79 2.46 -4.77 -4.90
CA GLY A 79 3.66 -5.06 -4.11
C GLY A 79 4.51 -3.83 -3.79
N GLY A 80 4.40 -2.76 -4.59
CA GLY A 80 5.35 -1.65 -4.61
C GLY A 80 6.80 -2.14 -4.78
N GLU A 81 6.98 -3.25 -5.49
CA GLU A 81 8.22 -4.00 -5.64
C GLU A 81 8.08 -5.01 -6.80
N THR A 82 9.16 -5.67 -7.22
CA THR A 82 9.10 -6.76 -8.20
C THR A 82 8.29 -7.95 -7.68
N THR A 83 7.56 -8.64 -8.57
CA THR A 83 6.55 -9.63 -8.19
C THR A 83 7.13 -10.93 -7.62
N ASP A 84 8.45 -11.15 -7.73
CA ASP A 84 9.19 -12.25 -7.09
C ASP A 84 9.30 -12.09 -5.57
N LYS A 85 9.17 -10.87 -5.05
CA LYS A 85 9.20 -10.60 -3.61
C LYS A 85 7.80 -10.52 -3.00
N PHE A 86 6.80 -10.13 -3.79
CA PHE A 86 5.44 -9.89 -3.32
C PHE A 86 4.75 -11.20 -2.92
N GLY A 87 4.29 -11.28 -1.65
CA GLY A 87 3.65 -12.47 -1.10
C GLY A 87 2.27 -12.73 -1.70
N LEU A 88 2.07 -13.91 -2.26
CA LEU A 88 0.84 -14.29 -2.95
C LEU A 88 -0.40 -14.25 -2.05
N ALA A 89 -0.28 -14.76 -0.82
CA ALA A 89 -1.40 -14.88 0.11
C ALA A 89 -2.05 -13.53 0.45
N GLY A 90 -1.24 -12.46 0.58
CA GLY A 90 -1.74 -11.11 0.83
C GLY A 90 -2.65 -10.59 -0.27
N MET A 91 -2.26 -10.81 -1.54
CA MET A 91 -3.05 -10.38 -2.70
C MET A 91 -4.38 -11.15 -2.82
N LEU A 92 -4.33 -12.48 -2.68
CA LEU A 92 -5.54 -13.31 -2.74
C LEU A 92 -6.54 -12.93 -1.63
N LYS A 93 -6.04 -12.61 -0.43
CA LYS A 93 -6.86 -12.16 0.68
C LYS A 93 -7.59 -10.85 0.37
N LEU A 94 -6.93 -9.87 -0.26
CA LEU A 94 -7.59 -8.62 -0.68
C LEU A 94 -8.72 -8.91 -1.68
N PHE A 95 -8.47 -9.78 -2.64
CA PHE A 95 -9.50 -10.21 -3.58
C PHE A 95 -10.69 -10.90 -2.89
N ALA A 96 -10.43 -11.74 -1.89
CA ALA A 96 -11.47 -12.34 -1.06
C ALA A 96 -12.30 -11.30 -0.29
N CYS A 97 -11.66 -10.23 0.22
CA CYS A 97 -12.38 -9.12 0.87
C CYS A 97 -13.35 -8.43 -0.09
N GLY A 98 -13.03 -8.36 -1.39
CA GLY A 98 -13.91 -7.89 -2.46
C GLY A 98 -15.03 -8.86 -2.84
N GLY A 99 -15.39 -9.80 -1.97
CA GLY A 99 -16.46 -10.76 -2.21
C GLY A 99 -16.10 -11.85 -3.23
N TRP A 100 -14.81 -12.18 -3.37
CA TRP A 100 -14.30 -13.20 -4.30
C TRP A 100 -14.74 -12.98 -5.76
N ASN A 101 -15.00 -11.72 -6.13
CA ASN A 101 -15.57 -11.37 -7.42
C ASN A 101 -14.78 -10.24 -8.07
N TYR A 102 -14.37 -10.44 -9.32
CA TYR A 102 -13.54 -9.47 -10.06
C TYR A 102 -14.19 -8.09 -10.15
N ASN A 103 -15.46 -8.02 -10.55
CA ASN A 103 -16.12 -6.74 -10.76
C ASN A 103 -16.30 -5.99 -9.43
N ALA A 104 -16.70 -6.70 -8.37
CA ALA A 104 -16.85 -6.10 -7.05
C ALA A 104 -15.50 -5.61 -6.49
N PHE A 105 -14.42 -6.39 -6.63
CA PHE A 105 -13.09 -5.96 -6.22
C PHE A 105 -12.58 -4.75 -7.03
N ALA A 106 -12.70 -4.79 -8.35
CA ALA A 106 -12.29 -3.69 -9.23
C ALA A 106 -13.02 -2.37 -8.92
N ASP A 107 -14.30 -2.45 -8.53
CA ASP A 107 -15.10 -1.29 -8.12
C ASP A 107 -14.54 -0.57 -6.88
N THR A 108 -13.76 -1.28 -6.04
CA THR A 108 -13.18 -0.72 -4.81
C THR A 108 -11.89 0.07 -5.01
N GLU A 109 -11.25 -0.02 -6.19
CA GLU A 109 -9.87 0.48 -6.33
C GLU A 109 -9.79 1.99 -6.46
N THR A 110 -10.42 2.56 -7.48
CA THR A 110 -10.27 3.98 -7.84
C THR A 110 -11.60 4.66 -8.15
N HIS A 111 -12.74 3.98 -7.96
CA HIS A 111 -14.04 4.47 -8.39
C HIS A 111 -14.59 5.57 -7.48
N TYR A 112 -14.60 5.35 -6.16
CA TYR A 112 -15.21 6.27 -5.21
C TYR A 112 -14.19 6.96 -4.32
N ARG A 113 -14.46 8.23 -4.01
CA ARG A 113 -13.71 9.02 -3.03
C ARG A 113 -14.66 9.51 -1.95
N ILE A 114 -14.12 9.75 -0.77
CA ILE A 114 -14.88 10.29 0.36
C ILE A 114 -15.23 11.74 0.06
N GLU A 115 -16.51 12.10 0.17
CA GLU A 115 -16.95 13.49 0.09
C GLU A 115 -16.29 14.33 1.19
N GLY A 116 -15.74 15.50 0.84
CA GLY A 116 -14.93 16.30 1.75
C GLY A 116 -13.48 15.81 1.93
N GLY A 117 -13.10 14.72 1.26
CA GLY A 117 -11.74 14.18 1.25
C GLY A 117 -11.36 13.40 2.51
N THR A 118 -10.26 12.64 2.44
CA THR A 118 -9.75 11.83 3.56
C THR A 118 -9.43 12.68 4.80
N ILE A 119 -8.90 13.89 4.59
CA ILE A 119 -8.62 14.84 5.68
C ILE A 119 -9.89 15.31 6.40
N GLY A 120 -11.04 15.38 5.70
CA GLY A 120 -12.32 15.71 6.29
C GLY A 120 -12.77 14.65 7.29
N LEU A 121 -12.68 13.37 6.91
CA LEU A 121 -12.97 12.24 7.80
C LEU A 121 -12.04 12.23 9.02
N ILE A 122 -10.72 12.40 8.82
CA ILE A 122 -9.75 12.45 9.93
C ILE A 122 -10.10 13.58 10.90
N LYS A 123 -10.37 14.79 10.39
CA LYS A 123 -10.74 15.94 11.23
C LYS A 123 -12.04 15.71 11.99
N ALA A 124 -13.03 15.06 11.36
CA ALA A 124 -14.28 14.72 12.03
C ALA A 124 -14.06 13.75 13.20
N MET A 125 -13.27 12.69 13.01
CA MET A 125 -12.94 11.74 14.08
C MET A 125 -12.15 12.38 15.22
N LEU A 126 -11.16 13.22 14.90
CA LEU A 126 -10.37 13.93 15.92
C LEU A 126 -11.23 14.91 16.72
N ALA A 127 -12.11 15.67 16.05
CA ALA A 127 -13.04 16.58 16.71
C ALA A 127 -14.02 15.85 17.64
N ASP A 128 -14.56 14.71 17.20
CA ASP A 128 -15.48 13.87 18.01
C ASP A 128 -14.77 13.24 19.23
N SER A 129 -13.48 12.93 19.10
CA SER A 129 -12.70 12.30 20.17
C SER A 129 -12.47 13.20 21.39
N GLY A 130 -12.47 14.53 21.19
CA GLY A 130 -12.07 15.50 22.21
C GLY A 130 -10.59 15.39 22.64
N ALA A 131 -9.77 14.64 21.89
CA ALA A 131 -8.36 14.44 22.20
C ALA A 131 -7.52 15.69 21.93
N GLU A 132 -6.47 15.89 22.74
CA GLU A 132 -5.42 16.85 22.43
C GLU A 132 -4.60 16.33 21.23
N VAL A 133 -4.38 17.20 20.23
CA VAL A 133 -3.61 16.87 19.02
C VAL A 133 -2.38 17.78 18.96
N ARG A 134 -1.19 17.17 18.92
CA ARG A 134 0.08 17.86 18.69
C ARG A 134 0.67 17.44 17.36
N VAL A 135 1.13 18.40 16.57
CA VAL A 135 1.79 18.19 15.27
C VAL A 135 3.23 18.67 15.34
N GLY A 136 4.12 18.09 14.51
CA GLY A 136 5.54 18.41 14.56
C GLY A 136 6.24 17.90 15.83
N VAL A 137 5.74 16.79 16.40
CA VAL A 137 6.28 16.17 17.62
C VAL A 137 6.65 14.70 17.36
N PRO A 138 7.76 14.42 16.65
CA PRO A 138 8.25 13.06 16.47
C PRO A 138 8.57 12.37 17.82
N VAL A 139 8.14 11.12 17.96
CA VAL A 139 8.48 10.27 19.12
C VAL A 139 9.79 9.52 18.81
N THR A 140 10.72 9.53 19.75
CA THR A 140 12.04 8.88 19.63
C THR A 140 12.23 7.71 20.59
N THR A 141 11.53 7.69 21.73
CA THR A 141 11.64 6.61 22.71
C THR A 141 10.29 6.31 23.36
N VAL A 142 10.03 5.02 23.59
CA VAL A 142 8.93 4.52 24.41
C VAL A 142 9.49 3.57 25.47
N GLU A 143 9.43 3.99 26.74
CA GLU A 143 9.89 3.22 27.90
C GLU A 143 8.68 2.79 28.73
N GLN A 144 8.54 1.48 28.99
CA GLN A 144 7.57 0.99 29.97
C GLN A 144 8.13 1.20 31.38
N ILE A 145 7.34 1.87 32.21
CA ILE A 145 7.65 2.15 33.61
C ILE A 145 6.59 1.52 34.51
N SER A 146 6.79 1.56 35.84
CA SER A 146 5.79 1.04 36.77
C SER A 146 4.44 1.76 36.59
N GLY A 147 3.41 1.01 36.20
CA GLY A 147 2.05 1.51 36.02
C GLY A 147 1.75 2.24 34.70
N GLY A 148 2.70 2.37 33.78
CA GLY A 148 2.49 3.17 32.57
C GLY A 148 3.63 3.12 31.56
N VAL A 149 3.69 4.16 30.74
CA VAL A 149 4.75 4.38 29.74
C VAL A 149 5.25 5.81 29.83
N ARG A 150 6.52 5.99 29.49
CA ARG A 150 7.19 7.27 29.28
C ARG A 150 7.54 7.39 27.80
N ILE A 151 7.07 8.46 27.18
CA ILE A 151 7.27 8.76 25.77
C ILE A 151 8.21 9.96 25.69
N LYS A 152 9.28 9.84 24.89
CA LYS A 152 10.23 10.91 24.64
C LYS A 152 10.09 11.40 23.20
N THR A 153 10.05 12.71 23.04
CA THR A 153 10.01 13.39 21.74
C THR A 153 11.43 13.67 21.22
N ASP A 154 11.57 14.18 20.00
CA ASP A 154 12.86 14.57 19.42
C ASP A 154 13.48 15.82 20.08
N ASP A 155 12.67 16.74 20.57
CA ASP A 155 13.10 17.92 21.34
C ASP A 155 13.43 17.62 22.81
N GLY A 156 13.18 16.39 23.26
CA GLY A 156 13.47 15.92 24.61
C GLY A 156 12.35 16.10 25.63
N GLU A 157 11.17 16.57 25.24
CA GLU A 157 9.95 16.51 26.07
C GLU A 157 9.66 15.07 26.51
N ILE A 158 9.17 14.93 27.75
CA ILE A 158 8.77 13.66 28.33
C ILE A 158 7.29 13.69 28.67
N ILE A 159 6.53 12.78 28.07
CA ILE A 159 5.10 12.60 28.28
C ILE A 159 4.87 11.26 28.97
N THR A 160 4.03 11.22 30.01
CA THR A 160 3.65 9.97 30.69
C THR A 160 2.20 9.60 30.42
N ALA A 161 1.93 8.33 30.16
CA ALA A 161 0.59 7.82 29.94
C ALA A 161 0.39 6.43 30.58
N GLY A 162 -0.87 6.01 30.77
CA GLY A 162 -1.18 4.66 31.26
C GLY A 162 -0.96 3.56 30.21
N THR A 163 -1.05 3.90 28.93
CA THR A 163 -0.78 3.04 27.77
C THR A 163 -0.46 3.93 26.57
N VAL A 164 0.18 3.38 25.54
CA VAL A 164 0.41 4.05 24.25
C VAL A 164 -0.03 3.14 23.11
N ILE A 165 -0.68 3.71 22.10
CA ILE A 165 -1.02 3.02 20.86
C ILE A 165 -0.05 3.50 19.78
N MET A 166 0.79 2.60 19.28
CA MET A 166 1.69 2.85 18.16
C MET A 166 0.92 2.61 16.86
N THR A 167 0.79 3.66 16.04
CA THR A 167 0.15 3.61 14.72
C THR A 167 1.08 4.06 13.59
N VAL A 168 2.39 4.10 13.86
CA VAL A 168 3.39 4.50 12.88
C VAL A 168 3.57 3.39 11.83
N PRO A 169 3.94 3.72 10.57
CA PRO A 169 4.19 2.71 9.54
C PRO A 169 5.28 1.72 9.95
N LEU A 170 5.20 0.47 9.47
CA LEU A 170 6.15 -0.58 9.90
C LEU A 170 7.62 -0.18 9.66
N ASN A 171 7.89 0.48 8.53
CA ASN A 171 9.24 0.86 8.12
C ASN A 171 9.86 1.97 8.97
N THR A 172 9.08 2.65 9.83
CA THR A 172 9.56 3.75 10.66
C THR A 172 9.89 3.33 12.09
N TYR A 173 9.52 2.12 12.53
CA TYR A 173 9.79 1.64 13.90
C TYR A 173 11.28 1.67 14.28
N ARG A 174 12.18 1.53 13.30
CA ARG A 174 13.64 1.64 13.49
C ARG A 174 14.12 3.01 14.02
N GLN A 175 13.26 4.03 13.97
CA GLN A 175 13.54 5.37 14.49
C GLN A 175 13.11 5.53 15.95
N ILE A 176 12.44 4.53 16.53
CA ILE A 176 11.89 4.57 17.89
C ILE A 176 12.57 3.52 18.74
N GLU A 177 13.18 3.95 19.84
CA GLU A 177 13.77 3.07 20.83
C GLU A 177 12.72 2.55 21.80
N PHE A 178 12.72 1.24 22.06
CA PHE A 178 11.78 0.60 22.98
C PHE A 178 12.51 0.00 24.18
N THR A 179 12.05 0.31 25.39
CA THR A 179 12.56 -0.26 26.63
C THR A 179 11.41 -0.81 27.48
N PRO A 180 11.40 -2.11 27.87
CA PRO A 180 12.30 -3.16 27.41
C PRO A 180 12.17 -3.42 25.90
N ALA A 181 13.10 -4.17 25.34
CA ALA A 181 13.05 -4.56 23.93
C ALA A 181 11.76 -5.33 23.63
N LEU A 182 11.20 -5.10 22.44
CA LEU A 182 9.99 -5.78 21.94
C LEU A 182 10.25 -7.30 21.75
N SER A 183 9.20 -8.11 21.59
CA SER A 183 9.36 -9.53 21.29
C SER A 183 10.18 -9.80 20.02
N LYS A 184 10.77 -10.99 19.92
CA LYS A 184 11.60 -11.39 18.77
C LYS A 184 10.82 -11.44 17.45
N GLY A 185 9.55 -11.86 17.50
CA GLY A 185 8.68 -11.83 16.32
C GLY A 185 8.49 -10.41 15.79
N LYS A 186 8.22 -9.46 16.69
CA LYS A 186 8.06 -8.04 16.33
C LYS A 186 9.36 -7.38 15.88
N GLN A 187 10.49 -7.67 16.53
CA GLN A 187 11.82 -7.26 16.07
C GLN A 187 12.09 -7.72 14.64
N ARG A 188 11.77 -8.98 14.32
CA ARG A 188 11.92 -9.53 12.97
C ARG A 188 11.07 -8.77 11.93
N PHE A 189 9.83 -8.42 12.24
CA PHE A 189 9.01 -7.58 11.35
C PHE A 189 9.61 -6.19 11.12
N ILE A 190 10.15 -5.56 12.18
CA ILE A 190 10.79 -4.24 12.09
C ILE A 190 12.08 -4.31 11.24
N GLU A 191 12.85 -5.38 11.39
CA GLU A 191 14.08 -5.62 10.60
C GLU A 191 13.76 -5.89 9.12
N GLU A 192 12.73 -6.67 8.83
CA GLU A 192 12.29 -6.98 7.46
C GLU A 192 11.62 -5.76 6.77
N GLY A 193 10.79 -5.03 7.51
CA GLY A 193 9.90 -3.99 6.96
C GLY A 193 8.76 -4.56 6.12
N GLN A 194 7.95 -3.66 5.55
CA GLN A 194 7.01 -3.94 4.46
C GLN A 194 7.66 -3.56 3.11
N LEU A 195 7.22 -4.18 2.02
CA LEU A 195 7.94 -4.15 0.74
C LEU A 195 7.90 -2.83 -0.03
N SER A 196 6.81 -2.09 0.04
CA SER A 196 6.47 -1.09 -0.96
C SER A 196 7.43 0.09 -0.97
N LYS A 197 7.88 0.45 -2.18
CA LYS A 197 8.79 1.57 -2.46
C LYS A 197 8.13 2.58 -3.40
N GLY A 198 6.81 2.70 -3.30
CA GLY A 198 6.01 3.48 -4.23
C GLY A 198 6.19 4.99 -4.10
N ALA A 199 5.83 5.69 -5.18
CA ALA A 199 5.72 7.14 -5.22
C ALA A 199 4.47 7.55 -6.01
N LYS A 200 3.98 8.77 -5.77
CA LYS A 200 2.84 9.33 -6.50
C LYS A 200 3.29 10.53 -7.32
N LEU A 201 2.79 10.62 -8.55
CA LEU A 201 3.13 11.67 -9.50
C LEU A 201 1.87 12.15 -10.21
N TYR A 202 1.77 13.46 -10.42
CA TYR A 202 0.84 14.08 -11.33
C TYR A 202 1.61 14.83 -12.41
N VAL A 203 1.18 14.70 -13.66
CA VAL A 203 1.79 15.39 -14.80
C VAL A 203 0.71 16.14 -15.55
N HIS A 204 0.91 17.45 -15.71
CA HIS A 204 0.08 18.29 -16.54
C HIS A 204 0.69 18.37 -17.94
N VAL A 205 -0.03 17.87 -18.94
CA VAL A 205 0.36 17.95 -20.36
C VAL A 205 -0.58 18.89 -21.10
N LYS A 206 -0.03 19.60 -22.09
CA LYS A 206 -0.78 20.57 -22.89
C LYS A 206 -1.86 19.94 -23.76
N GLN A 207 -1.61 18.74 -24.27
CA GLN A 207 -2.54 18.04 -25.16
C GLN A 207 -3.72 17.48 -24.36
N ASN A 208 -4.91 17.59 -24.94
CA ASN A 208 -6.08 16.85 -24.47
C ASN A 208 -6.00 15.40 -24.99
N LEU A 209 -5.64 14.47 -24.11
CA LEU A 209 -5.52 13.03 -24.39
C LEU A 209 -6.85 12.29 -24.19
N GLY A 210 -7.89 12.97 -23.71
CA GLY A 210 -9.11 12.33 -23.29
C GLY A 210 -8.92 11.44 -22.06
N ARG A 211 -9.67 10.34 -22.03
CA ARG A 211 -9.58 9.33 -20.96
C ARG A 211 -8.58 8.26 -21.37
N VAL A 212 -7.41 8.27 -20.73
CA VAL A 212 -6.37 7.26 -20.95
C VAL A 212 -6.15 6.42 -19.71
N PHE A 213 -5.73 5.18 -19.95
CA PHE A 213 -5.24 4.26 -18.96
C PHE A 213 -4.03 3.52 -19.54
N ALA A 214 -2.99 3.31 -18.74
CA ALA A 214 -1.85 2.51 -19.16
C ALA A 214 -1.21 1.74 -18.00
N PHE A 215 -0.79 0.53 -18.30
CA PHE A 215 0.16 -0.22 -17.49
C PHE A 215 1.58 -0.11 -18.05
N ALA A 216 2.57 -0.07 -17.15
CA ALA A 216 3.96 -0.36 -17.48
C ALA A 216 4.50 -1.44 -16.55
N ASP A 217 5.15 -2.44 -17.15
CA ASP A 217 5.70 -3.59 -16.42
C ASP A 217 6.88 -3.17 -15.51
N GLU A 218 7.27 -4.02 -14.58
CA GLU A 218 8.04 -3.66 -13.37
C GLU A 218 9.44 -3.07 -13.61
N GLU A 219 10.01 -3.26 -14.80
CA GLU A 219 11.28 -2.64 -15.23
C GLU A 219 11.11 -1.19 -15.71
N GLN A 220 9.86 -0.76 -15.96
CA GLN A 220 9.52 0.58 -16.43
C GLN A 220 8.90 1.43 -15.29
N PRO A 221 9.02 2.76 -15.34
CA PRO A 221 8.64 3.60 -14.19
C PRO A 221 7.15 3.93 -14.09
N LEU A 222 6.46 4.20 -15.19
CA LEU A 222 5.07 4.71 -15.17
C LEU A 222 4.05 3.55 -15.06
N ASN A 223 4.11 2.80 -13.95
CA ASN A 223 3.44 1.50 -13.82
C ASN A 223 1.91 1.58 -13.92
N TRP A 224 1.30 2.64 -13.37
CA TRP A 224 -0.13 2.93 -13.49
C TRP A 224 -0.32 4.39 -13.90
N VAL A 225 -0.87 4.61 -15.09
CA VAL A 225 -1.25 5.94 -15.59
C VAL A 225 -2.75 5.98 -15.79
N GLN A 226 -3.39 7.04 -15.29
CA GLN A 226 -4.81 7.27 -15.45
C GLN A 226 -5.08 8.77 -15.62
N THR A 227 -5.98 9.15 -16.51
CA THR A 227 -6.45 10.54 -16.59
C THR A 227 -7.12 10.94 -15.27
N HIS A 228 -6.63 12.02 -14.64
CA HIS A 228 -7.29 12.66 -13.51
C HIS A 228 -8.38 13.63 -13.98
N ASP A 229 -8.04 14.50 -14.94
CA ASP A 229 -8.96 15.46 -15.56
C ASP A 229 -8.46 15.85 -16.96
N TYR A 230 -9.36 16.29 -17.84
CA TYR A 230 -9.03 16.67 -19.22
C TYR A 230 -10.04 17.66 -19.82
N SER A 231 -9.55 18.60 -20.62
CA SER A 231 -10.36 19.46 -21.50
C SER A 231 -9.47 20.14 -22.55
N ASP A 232 -10.05 20.76 -23.57
CA ASP A 232 -9.26 21.49 -24.57
C ASP A 232 -8.58 22.74 -23.98
N GLU A 233 -9.14 23.32 -22.91
CA GLU A 233 -8.55 24.47 -22.21
C GLU A 233 -7.45 24.03 -21.23
N LEU A 234 -7.65 22.91 -20.54
CA LEU A 234 -6.71 22.37 -19.57
C LEU A 234 -5.55 21.63 -20.24
N GLY A 235 -5.81 20.90 -21.32
CA GLY A 235 -4.98 19.75 -21.72
C GLY A 235 -5.38 18.52 -20.90
N THR A 236 -4.41 17.82 -20.31
CA THR A 236 -4.67 16.62 -19.50
C THR A 236 -3.83 16.64 -18.22
N ILE A 237 -4.44 16.32 -17.09
CA ILE A 237 -3.72 15.96 -15.87
C ILE A 237 -3.70 14.43 -15.78
N LEU A 238 -2.51 13.85 -15.83
CA LEU A 238 -2.29 12.42 -15.62
C LEU A 238 -2.00 12.17 -14.13
N SER A 239 -2.74 11.25 -13.52
CA SER A 239 -2.44 10.65 -12.22
C SER A 239 -1.60 9.40 -12.47
N ILE A 240 -0.38 9.38 -11.93
CA ILE A 240 0.60 8.33 -12.12
C ILE A 240 0.99 7.75 -10.76
N THR A 241 1.00 6.43 -10.65
CA THR A 241 1.56 5.71 -9.50
C THR A 241 2.77 4.92 -9.96
N ILE A 242 3.89 5.11 -9.24
CA ILE A 242 5.15 4.43 -9.47
C ILE A 242 5.26 3.30 -8.44
N ALA A 243 5.52 2.08 -8.88
CA ALA A 243 5.66 0.93 -7.98
C ALA A 243 6.96 1.03 -7.14
N ARG A 244 8.07 1.42 -7.78
CA ARG A 244 9.40 1.45 -7.15
C ARG A 244 10.12 2.75 -7.47
N LYS A 245 10.49 3.53 -6.45
CA LYS A 245 11.19 4.82 -6.66
C LYS A 245 12.57 4.70 -7.33
N GLU A 246 13.15 3.51 -7.37
CA GLU A 246 14.46 3.30 -8.02
C GLU A 246 14.40 3.35 -9.55
N THR A 247 13.21 3.22 -10.15
CA THR A 247 13.03 3.29 -11.61
C THR A 247 13.00 4.72 -12.13
N ILE A 248 12.70 5.70 -11.26
CA ILE A 248 12.61 7.12 -11.63
C ILE A 248 12.76 8.04 -10.41
N ASP A 249 13.54 9.10 -10.54
CA ASP A 249 13.43 10.24 -9.62
C ASP A 249 12.22 11.09 -10.01
N VAL A 250 11.14 10.98 -9.23
CA VAL A 250 9.87 11.68 -9.49
C VAL A 250 9.97 13.20 -9.31
N ASN A 251 11.05 13.71 -8.69
CA ASN A 251 11.28 15.15 -8.53
C ASN A 251 12.16 15.74 -9.64
N ASP A 252 12.79 14.90 -10.47
CA ASP A 252 13.51 15.34 -11.67
C ASP A 252 12.52 15.49 -12.84
N VAL A 253 12.13 16.74 -13.10
CA VAL A 253 11.16 17.09 -14.15
C VAL A 253 11.64 16.66 -15.55
N GLU A 254 12.95 16.69 -15.82
CA GLU A 254 13.48 16.29 -17.13
C GLU A 254 13.40 14.79 -17.33
N VAL A 255 13.72 14.00 -16.30
CA VAL A 255 13.56 12.54 -16.31
C VAL A 255 12.07 12.20 -16.49
N VAL A 256 11.20 12.79 -15.67
CA VAL A 256 9.74 12.57 -15.77
C VAL A 256 9.22 12.91 -17.17
N THR A 257 9.66 14.04 -17.74
CA THR A 257 9.25 14.46 -19.08
C THR A 257 9.65 13.42 -20.13
N ARG A 258 10.87 12.90 -20.09
CA ARG A 258 11.33 11.86 -21.02
C ARG A 258 10.50 10.58 -20.91
N GLU A 259 10.23 10.11 -19.70
CA GLU A 259 9.44 8.88 -19.50
C GLU A 259 7.99 9.04 -19.94
N VAL A 260 7.38 10.20 -19.68
CA VAL A 260 6.02 10.52 -20.16
C VAL A 260 6.00 10.56 -21.69
N GLN A 261 7.02 11.14 -22.33
CA GLN A 261 7.12 11.19 -23.79
C GLN A 261 7.42 9.84 -24.44
N LYS A 262 8.05 8.89 -23.73
CA LYS A 262 8.14 7.50 -24.20
C LYS A 262 6.77 6.84 -24.28
N MET A 263 5.91 7.09 -23.30
CA MET A 263 4.57 6.51 -23.26
C MET A 263 3.59 7.22 -24.20
N PHE A 264 3.67 8.55 -24.27
CA PHE A 264 2.84 9.40 -25.11
C PHE A 264 3.72 10.29 -26.01
N PRO A 265 4.18 9.79 -27.17
CA PRO A 265 5.06 10.54 -28.05
C PRO A 265 4.46 11.89 -28.48
N GLY A 266 5.25 12.95 -28.39
CA GLY A 266 4.88 14.30 -28.85
C GLY A 266 4.12 15.16 -27.83
N VAL A 267 3.87 14.67 -26.61
CA VAL A 267 3.27 15.50 -25.56
C VAL A 267 4.24 16.56 -25.01
N GLU A 268 3.68 17.71 -24.67
CA GLU A 268 4.38 18.83 -24.03
C GLU A 268 3.99 18.85 -22.54
N VAL A 269 4.96 18.56 -21.66
CA VAL A 269 4.77 18.62 -20.20
C VAL A 269 4.83 20.07 -19.76
N LEU A 270 3.75 20.55 -19.16
CA LEU A 270 3.61 21.91 -18.63
C LEU A 270 4.01 22.01 -17.16
N GLY A 271 3.89 20.92 -16.41
CA GLY A 271 4.29 20.86 -15.00
C GLY A 271 4.10 19.48 -14.38
N THR A 272 4.73 19.29 -13.22
CA THR A 272 4.64 18.05 -12.45
C THR A 272 4.44 18.35 -10.97
N ALA A 273 3.82 17.42 -10.26
CA ALA A 273 3.73 17.43 -8.80
C ALA A 273 3.90 15.99 -8.29
N ALA A 274 4.84 15.77 -7.37
CA ALA A 274 5.18 14.44 -6.90
C ALA A 274 5.17 14.35 -5.37
N TYR A 275 4.99 13.13 -4.86
CA TYR A 275 5.22 12.76 -3.48
C TYR A 275 5.98 11.44 -3.43
N ASP A 276 7.24 11.49 -3.00
CA ASP A 276 8.06 10.30 -2.76
C ASP A 276 7.84 9.78 -1.34
N TRP A 277 6.89 8.86 -1.19
CA TRP A 277 6.58 8.19 0.08
C TRP A 277 7.75 7.38 0.64
N THR A 278 8.69 6.98 -0.22
CA THR A 278 9.84 6.17 0.19
C THR A 278 10.97 7.04 0.73
N ALA A 279 11.06 8.30 0.31
CA ALA A 279 12.01 9.27 0.85
C ALA A 279 11.52 9.97 2.12
N ASP A 280 10.20 10.06 2.33
CA ASP A 280 9.63 10.67 3.53
C ASP A 280 9.99 9.86 4.79
N PRO A 281 10.66 10.48 5.79
CA PRO A 281 11.11 9.79 7.00
C PRO A 281 9.97 9.25 7.87
N PHE A 282 8.74 9.75 7.72
CA PHE A 282 7.58 9.32 8.50
C PHE A 282 6.72 8.25 7.81
N SER A 283 7.11 7.82 6.60
CA SER A 283 6.53 6.65 5.93
C SER A 283 7.57 5.61 5.52
N LEU A 284 8.68 6.02 4.90
CA LEU A 284 9.77 5.13 4.45
C LEU A 284 9.27 3.95 3.59
N GLY A 285 8.24 4.22 2.79
CA GLY A 285 7.48 3.26 1.98
C GLY A 285 6.08 3.80 1.71
N ALA A 286 5.30 3.11 0.88
CA ALA A 286 3.97 3.55 0.47
C ALA A 286 2.84 2.80 1.22
N TRP A 287 1.99 2.04 0.51
CA TRP A 287 0.95 1.18 1.11
C TRP A 287 1.55 -0.10 1.71
N ALA A 288 0.82 -0.75 2.61
CA ALA A 288 1.25 -2.03 3.16
C ALA A 288 1.31 -3.11 2.06
N ALA A 289 2.49 -3.69 1.86
CA ALA A 289 2.69 -4.85 1.00
C ALA A 289 3.52 -5.91 1.72
N TYR A 290 2.95 -7.10 1.87
CA TYR A 290 3.62 -8.22 2.52
C TYR A 290 4.54 -8.96 1.56
N GLY A 291 5.75 -9.27 2.02
CA GLY A 291 6.63 -10.24 1.38
C GLY A 291 6.26 -11.68 1.68
N VAL A 292 6.91 -12.59 0.96
CA VAL A 292 6.77 -14.04 1.17
C VAL A 292 6.99 -14.41 2.64
N GLY A 293 6.03 -15.10 3.25
CA GLY A 293 6.10 -15.60 4.62
C GLY A 293 5.82 -14.57 5.71
N GLN A 294 5.39 -13.35 5.37
CA GLN A 294 5.05 -12.33 6.36
C GLN A 294 3.62 -12.47 6.89
N LEU A 295 2.63 -12.74 6.02
CA LEU A 295 1.23 -12.76 6.43
C LEU A 295 0.94 -13.84 7.49
N SER A 296 1.60 -15.00 7.38
CA SER A 296 1.45 -16.11 8.34
C SER A 296 1.98 -15.82 9.75
N ARG A 297 2.77 -14.75 9.91
CA ARG A 297 3.30 -14.29 11.20
C ARG A 297 2.66 -13.01 11.70
N LEU A 298 1.62 -12.50 11.03
CA LEU A 298 0.99 -11.20 11.33
C LEU A 298 0.64 -11.01 12.82
N GLU A 299 0.30 -12.09 13.53
CA GLU A 299 0.02 -12.06 14.97
C GLU A 299 1.20 -11.50 15.80
N ASP A 300 2.46 -11.77 15.41
CA ASP A 300 3.65 -11.24 16.10
C ASP A 300 3.68 -9.69 16.05
N LEU A 301 3.22 -9.12 14.95
CA LEU A 301 3.15 -7.66 14.76
C LEU A 301 1.92 -7.07 15.48
N GLN A 302 0.81 -7.81 15.54
CA GLN A 302 -0.43 -7.39 16.20
C GLN A 302 -0.36 -7.44 17.74
N HIS A 303 0.39 -8.40 18.29
CA HIS A 303 0.35 -8.71 19.71
C HIS A 303 0.77 -7.50 20.60
N PRO A 304 -0.04 -7.10 21.59
CA PRO A 304 0.32 -6.11 22.60
C PRO A 304 1.60 -6.46 23.36
N GLU A 305 2.43 -5.47 23.67
CA GLU A 305 3.68 -5.64 24.43
C GLU A 305 3.54 -4.91 25.78
N GLY A 306 2.92 -5.57 26.76
CA GLY A 306 2.60 -4.94 28.04
C GLY A 306 1.58 -3.81 27.88
N ARG A 307 2.02 -2.57 28.06
CA ARG A 307 1.19 -1.34 27.93
C ARG A 307 1.37 -0.63 26.58
N ILE A 308 2.09 -1.24 25.64
CA ILE A 308 2.28 -0.74 24.28
C ILE A 308 1.38 -1.55 23.34
N LEU A 309 0.45 -0.87 22.67
CA LEU A 309 -0.49 -1.44 21.72
C LEU A 309 -0.06 -1.10 20.30
N PHE A 310 -0.43 -1.94 19.32
CA PHE A 310 0.01 -1.79 17.93
C PHE A 310 -1.20 -1.78 16.98
N ALA A 311 -1.25 -0.75 16.15
CA ALA A 311 -2.21 -0.55 15.09
C ALA A 311 -1.52 0.06 13.85
N GLY A 312 -2.29 0.32 12.80
CA GLY A 312 -1.79 0.61 11.45
C GLY A 312 -2.29 -0.44 10.46
N ALA A 313 -2.34 -0.08 9.18
CA ALA A 313 -2.93 -0.93 8.15
C ALA A 313 -2.17 -2.26 7.99
N GLU A 314 -0.84 -2.26 8.18
CA GLU A 314 0.05 -3.43 8.24
C GLU A 314 -0.30 -4.42 9.35
N THR A 315 -1.13 -4.02 10.30
CA THR A 315 -1.55 -4.87 11.42
C THR A 315 -2.99 -5.36 11.27
N SER A 316 -3.68 -5.00 10.18
CA SER A 316 -5.09 -5.34 9.97
C SER A 316 -5.28 -6.70 9.30
N ASN A 317 -6.39 -7.36 9.61
CA ASN A 317 -6.70 -8.68 9.10
C ASN A 317 -7.31 -8.63 7.71
N GLY A 318 -8.14 -7.63 7.38
CA GLY A 318 -8.81 -7.50 6.09
C GLY A 318 -8.03 -6.67 5.06
N TRP A 319 -8.55 -5.48 4.75
CA TRP A 319 -8.07 -4.56 3.71
C TRP A 319 -6.76 -3.85 4.08
N HIS A 320 -5.68 -4.63 4.22
CA HIS A 320 -4.39 -4.17 4.74
C HIS A 320 -3.69 -3.11 3.90
N ALA A 321 -3.97 -3.05 2.60
CA ALA A 321 -3.40 -2.05 1.70
C ALA A 321 -4.24 -0.75 1.63
N ASN A 322 -5.23 -0.58 2.52
CA ASN A 322 -6.28 0.43 2.37
C ASN A 322 -6.51 1.22 3.66
N ILE A 323 -7.26 2.32 3.52
CA ILE A 323 -7.77 3.14 4.64
C ILE A 323 -8.60 2.28 5.60
N ASP A 324 -9.40 1.35 5.08
CA ASP A 324 -10.26 0.47 5.88
C ASP A 324 -9.46 -0.38 6.89
N GLY A 325 -8.32 -0.96 6.47
CA GLY A 325 -7.43 -1.70 7.37
C GLY A 325 -6.87 -0.83 8.50
N ALA A 326 -6.54 0.44 8.22
CA ALA A 326 -6.13 1.38 9.27
C ALA A 326 -7.26 1.60 10.29
N VAL A 327 -8.50 1.81 9.83
CA VAL A 327 -9.68 1.95 10.70
C VAL A 327 -9.93 0.68 11.51
N GLU A 328 -9.89 -0.51 10.89
CA GLU A 328 -10.02 -1.81 11.56
C GLU A 328 -9.05 -1.92 12.74
N SER A 329 -7.77 -1.60 12.50
CA SER A 329 -6.73 -1.67 13.52
C SER A 329 -6.94 -0.64 14.65
N GLY A 330 -7.44 0.56 14.34
CA GLY A 330 -7.77 1.58 15.33
C GLY A 330 -8.91 1.15 16.25
N LEU A 331 -9.95 0.51 15.70
CA LEU A 331 -11.05 -0.06 16.48
C LEU A 331 -10.56 -1.20 17.40
N ARG A 332 -9.63 -2.04 16.93
CA ARG A 332 -8.98 -3.06 17.75
C ARG A 332 -8.19 -2.43 18.90
N ALA A 333 -7.30 -1.49 18.60
CA ALA A 333 -6.45 -0.84 19.60
C ALA A 333 -7.27 -0.07 20.65
N GLY A 334 -8.35 0.61 20.27
CA GLY A 334 -9.25 1.26 21.23
C GLY A 334 -9.89 0.27 22.21
N ARG A 335 -10.28 -0.92 21.73
CA ARG A 335 -10.81 -1.99 22.58
C ARG A 335 -9.76 -2.56 23.54
N GLU A 336 -8.53 -2.74 23.05
CA GLU A 336 -7.40 -3.20 23.85
C GLU A 336 -7.01 -2.18 24.92
N ALA A 337 -6.96 -0.89 24.58
CA ALA A 337 -6.70 0.20 25.52
C ALA A 337 -7.74 0.26 26.62
N LYS A 338 -9.03 0.14 26.26
CA LYS A 338 -10.12 0.04 27.25
C LYS A 338 -9.92 -1.14 28.19
N LYS A 339 -9.58 -2.32 27.67
CA LYS A 339 -9.34 -3.51 28.51
C LYS A 339 -8.17 -3.31 29.48
N LEU A 340 -7.13 -2.56 29.10
CA LEU A 340 -5.97 -2.27 29.94
C LEU A 340 -6.23 -1.21 31.01
N LEU A 341 -7.10 -0.24 30.74
CA LEU A 341 -7.36 0.91 31.62
C LEU A 341 -8.58 0.73 32.54
N GLY A 342 -9.48 -0.21 32.22
CA GLY A 342 -10.73 -0.46 32.97
C GLY A 342 -11.91 0.36 32.45
#